data_AF-A0A2H0KNE2-F1
#
_entry.id   AF-A0A2H0KNE2-F1
#
_cell.length_a   1.000
_cell.length_b   1.000
_cell.length_c   1.000
_cell.angle_alpha   90.00
_cell.angle_beta   90.00
_cell.angle_gamma   90.00
#
_symmetry.space_group_name_H-M   'P 1'
#
loop_
_entity.id
_entity.type
_entity.pdbx_description
1 polymer ?
#
loop_
_entity_poly.entity_id
_entity_poly.type
_entity_poly.pdbx_seq_one_letter_code
_entity_poly.pdbx_strand_id
1 'polypeptide(L)'
;MALTCGYRYAKGDCVITIDADLQDPPEIIHEMIGKWKKGIKVVYAKRRAREADSFFKKKTASLFYKLINFLSETPIPDEVGDFRLLDKEIVLFLNNLPEQSRFLRGLVAWGGYPAEYVYFKREKRINGETHYTLSRMLNFALEGIISFSTKPLRLASYMGFLSAGLGFLGIIYAIVGKFFHPVNWVTGWTALFVGIMFVGGVQLLTIGIIGEYISRIYIEIQKRPQYLIKELTNL
;
A
#
# COMPACT_ATOMS: atom_id res chain seq x y z
N MET A 1 1.99 7.34 -12.56
CA MET A 1 2.64 8.33 -13.46
C MET A 1 1.80 8.62 -14.71
N ALA A 2 1.53 7.65 -15.60
CA ALA A 2 0.74 7.91 -16.82
C ALA A 2 -0.67 8.45 -16.55
N LEU A 3 -1.41 7.86 -15.60
CA LEU A 3 -2.73 8.37 -15.19
C LEU A 3 -2.68 9.82 -14.69
N THR A 4 -1.64 10.19 -13.94
CA THR A 4 -1.44 11.57 -13.46
C THR A 4 -1.27 12.55 -14.61
N CYS A 5 -0.55 12.16 -15.67
CA CYS A 5 -0.46 12.96 -16.88
C CYS A 5 -1.84 13.12 -17.53
N GLY A 6 -2.57 12.02 -17.70
CA GLY A 6 -3.95 12.05 -18.22
C GLY A 6 -4.88 12.98 -17.42
N TYR A 7 -4.81 12.95 -16.09
CA TYR A 7 -5.58 13.83 -15.21
C TYR A 7 -5.26 15.32 -15.37
N ARG A 8 -4.02 15.70 -15.72
CA ARG A 8 -3.68 17.11 -15.97
C ARG A 8 -4.24 17.63 -17.28
N TYR A 9 -4.40 16.77 -18.28
CA TYR A 9 -4.84 17.15 -19.62
C TYR A 9 -6.32 16.91 -19.88
N ALA A 10 -7.00 16.14 -19.05
CA ALA A 10 -8.44 15.92 -19.16
C ALA A 10 -9.23 17.22 -18.88
N LYS A 11 -10.14 17.57 -19.80
CA LYS A 11 -10.94 18.81 -19.74
C LYS A 11 -12.42 18.59 -19.37
N GLY A 12 -12.86 17.34 -19.25
CA GLY A 12 -14.26 16.99 -18.96
C GLY A 12 -14.71 17.32 -17.53
N ASP A 13 -16.02 17.33 -17.31
CA ASP A 13 -16.63 17.51 -15.97
C ASP A 13 -16.51 16.26 -15.08
N CYS A 14 -16.23 15.11 -15.69
CA CYS A 14 -15.76 13.92 -15.02
C CYS A 14 -14.68 13.23 -15.88
N VAL A 15 -13.85 12.41 -15.25
CA VAL A 15 -12.80 11.63 -15.89
C VAL A 15 -12.99 10.17 -15.56
N ILE A 16 -12.94 9.33 -16.58
CA ILE A 16 -13.01 7.87 -16.44
C ILE A 16 -11.67 7.29 -16.83
N THR A 17 -11.11 6.45 -15.98
CA THR A 17 -9.89 5.69 -16.27
C THR A 17 -10.27 4.25 -16.57
N ILE A 18 -9.66 3.65 -17.58
CA ILE A 18 -9.91 2.27 -18.00
C ILE A 18 -8.61 1.65 -18.52
N ASP A 19 -8.39 0.37 -18.24
CA ASP A 19 -7.24 -0.36 -18.77
C ASP A 19 -7.47 -0.69 -20.26
N ALA A 20 -6.44 -0.54 -21.08
CA ALA A 20 -6.52 -0.81 -22.52
C ALA A 20 -6.50 -2.31 -22.89
N ASP A 21 -6.56 -3.20 -21.90
CA ASP A 21 -6.44 -4.65 -22.08
C ASP A 21 -7.78 -5.35 -22.39
N LEU A 22 -8.85 -4.56 -22.58
CA LEU A 22 -10.23 -4.99 -22.87
C LEU A 22 -10.82 -5.94 -21.82
N GLN A 23 -10.22 -6.07 -20.63
CA GLN A 23 -10.77 -6.93 -19.57
C GLN A 23 -11.89 -6.24 -18.77
N ASP A 24 -12.00 -4.92 -18.91
CA ASP A 24 -12.95 -4.09 -18.18
C ASP A 24 -14.05 -3.61 -19.16
N PRO A 25 -15.32 -3.96 -18.92
CA PRO A 25 -16.42 -3.72 -19.87
C PRO A 25 -16.77 -2.23 -19.95
N PRO A 26 -16.58 -1.54 -21.08
CA PRO A 26 -16.91 -0.12 -21.23
C PRO A 26 -18.41 0.17 -21.05
N GLU A 27 -19.28 -0.82 -21.21
CA GLU A 27 -20.74 -0.68 -21.12
C GLU A 27 -21.18 -0.15 -19.76
N ILE A 28 -20.42 -0.43 -18.69
CA ILE A 28 -20.74 0.02 -17.33
C ILE A 28 -20.54 1.52 -17.13
N ILE A 29 -19.86 2.20 -18.06
CA ILE A 29 -19.65 3.65 -18.03
C ILE A 29 -20.99 4.40 -17.96
N HIS A 30 -22.02 3.91 -18.64
CA HIS A 30 -23.35 4.51 -18.60
C HIS A 30 -23.95 4.50 -17.18
N GLU A 31 -23.78 3.40 -16.44
CA GLU A 31 -24.22 3.30 -15.05
C GLU A 31 -23.39 4.21 -14.13
N MET A 32 -22.08 4.28 -14.37
CA MET A 32 -21.18 5.15 -13.61
C MET A 32 -21.56 6.63 -13.77
N ILE A 33 -21.81 7.08 -15.00
CA ILE A 33 -22.30 8.44 -15.28
C ILE A 33 -23.67 8.67 -14.62
N GLY A 34 -24.55 7.67 -14.64
CA GLY A 34 -25.85 7.73 -13.97
C GLY A 34 -25.73 7.99 -12.47
N LYS A 35 -24.75 7.37 -11.79
CA LYS A 35 -24.44 7.62 -10.37
C LYS A 35 -23.77 8.97 -10.15
N TRP A 36 -22.85 9.36 -11.01
CA TRP A 36 -22.21 10.68 -10.95
C TRP A 36 -23.22 11.82 -11.04
N LYS A 37 -24.17 11.72 -11.98
CA LYS A 37 -25.28 12.69 -12.11
C LYS A 37 -26.18 12.80 -10.87
N LYS A 38 -26.17 11.81 -9.98
CA LYS A 38 -26.88 11.85 -8.69
C LYS A 38 -26.07 12.53 -7.57
N GLY A 39 -24.90 13.08 -7.88
CA GLY A 39 -24.03 13.78 -6.93
C GLY A 39 -22.92 12.91 -6.32
N ILE A 40 -22.77 11.66 -6.76
CA ILE A 40 -21.65 10.80 -6.33
C ILE A 40 -20.37 11.24 -7.01
N LYS A 41 -19.32 11.49 -6.23
CA LYS A 41 -18.08 12.10 -6.72
C LYS A 41 -17.04 11.08 -7.17
N VAL A 42 -17.07 9.88 -6.59
CA VAL A 42 -16.25 8.73 -6.99
C VAL A 42 -17.13 7.55 -7.33
N VAL A 43 -17.01 6.99 -8.54
CA VAL A 43 -17.70 5.75 -8.88
C VAL A 43 -16.68 4.70 -9.26
N TYR A 44 -16.57 3.66 -8.45
CA TYR A 44 -15.65 2.55 -8.68
C TYR A 44 -16.30 1.45 -9.50
N ALA A 45 -15.57 0.90 -10.47
CA ALA A 45 -15.94 -0.38 -11.06
C ALA A 45 -15.43 -1.51 -10.15
N LYS A 46 -16.36 -2.27 -9.57
CA LYS A 46 -16.06 -3.40 -8.69
C LYS A 46 -16.48 -4.71 -9.33
N ARG A 47 -15.62 -5.71 -9.25
CA ARG A 47 -15.93 -7.04 -9.77
C ARG A 47 -16.98 -7.72 -8.87
N ARG A 48 -18.02 -8.32 -9.45
CA ARG A 48 -18.83 -9.31 -8.73
C ARG A 48 -17.95 -10.52 -8.42
N ALA A 49 -18.10 -11.05 -7.21
CA ALA A 49 -17.19 -11.97 -6.54
C ALA A 49 -16.59 -13.10 -7.42
N ARG A 50 -15.37 -13.50 -7.06
CA ARG A 50 -14.66 -14.66 -7.65
C ARG A 50 -15.32 -15.97 -7.21
N GLU A 51 -16.20 -16.52 -8.04
CA GLU A 51 -16.68 -17.90 -7.86
C GLU A 51 -15.57 -18.95 -8.08
N ALA A 52 -14.44 -18.59 -8.70
CA ALA A 52 -13.42 -19.53 -9.16
C ALA A 52 -12.12 -19.62 -8.33
N ASP A 53 -12.01 -18.96 -7.18
CA ASP A 53 -10.79 -19.04 -6.36
C ASP A 53 -10.88 -20.16 -5.30
N SER A 54 -9.84 -21.01 -5.26
CA SER A 54 -9.61 -21.99 -4.20
C SER A 54 -9.71 -21.35 -2.81
N PHE A 55 -10.28 -22.08 -1.85
CA PHE A 55 -10.48 -21.64 -0.46
C PHE A 55 -9.18 -21.10 0.18
N PHE A 56 -8.03 -21.66 -0.18
CA PHE A 56 -6.72 -21.21 0.29
C PHE A 56 -6.36 -19.81 -0.22
N LYS A 57 -6.61 -19.52 -1.51
CA LYS A 57 -6.39 -18.19 -2.09
C LYS A 57 -7.31 -17.13 -1.49
N LYS A 58 -8.56 -17.49 -1.16
CA LYS A 58 -9.49 -16.56 -0.47
C LYS A 58 -9.02 -16.20 0.93
N LYS A 59 -8.55 -17.19 1.72
CA LYS A 59 -8.05 -16.95 3.08
C LYS A 59 -6.77 -16.12 3.10
N THR A 60 -5.79 -16.44 2.26
CA THR A 60 -4.52 -15.68 2.21
C THR A 60 -4.75 -14.25 1.73
N ALA A 61 -5.59 -14.05 0.72
CA ALA A 61 -5.98 -12.71 0.27
C ALA A 61 -6.71 -11.93 1.37
N SER A 62 -7.67 -12.54 2.06
CA SER A 62 -8.40 -11.88 3.16
C SER A 62 -7.47 -11.49 4.30
N LEU A 63 -6.55 -12.36 4.72
CA LEU A 63 -5.57 -12.06 5.75
C LEU A 63 -4.63 -10.92 5.33
N PHE A 64 -4.20 -10.94 4.07
CA PHE A 64 -3.37 -9.89 3.47
C PHE A 64 -4.07 -8.52 3.48
N TYR A 65 -5.31 -8.43 3.01
CA TYR A 65 -6.08 -7.17 3.03
C TYR A 65 -6.37 -6.70 4.46
N LYS A 66 -6.64 -7.62 5.40
CA LYS A 66 -6.79 -7.26 6.82
C LYS A 66 -5.50 -6.69 7.41
N LEU A 67 -4.35 -7.30 7.11
CA LEU A 67 -3.05 -6.81 7.58
C LEU A 67 -2.74 -5.42 7.00
N ILE A 68 -3.01 -5.22 5.70
CA ILE A 68 -2.84 -3.93 5.05
C ILE A 68 -3.76 -2.89 5.68
N ASN A 69 -5.05 -3.15 5.80
CA ASN A 69 -5.99 -2.20 6.38
C ASN A 69 -5.68 -1.91 7.85
N PHE A 70 -5.13 -2.87 8.60
CA PHE A 70 -4.63 -2.64 9.95
C PHE A 70 -3.42 -1.70 9.96
N LEU A 71 -2.49 -1.89 9.02
CA LEU A 71 -1.27 -1.09 8.90
C LEU A 71 -1.48 0.24 8.15
N SER A 72 -2.57 0.40 7.41
CA SER A 72 -2.94 1.64 6.73
C SER A 72 -3.74 2.56 7.67
N GLU A 73 -3.59 3.88 7.50
CA GLU A 73 -4.48 4.86 8.16
C GLU A 73 -5.70 5.18 7.28
N THR A 74 -5.57 5.01 5.97
CA THR A 74 -6.65 5.20 5.00
C THR A 74 -7.11 3.83 4.47
N PRO A 75 -8.35 3.39 4.73
CA PRO A 75 -8.83 2.11 4.21
C PRO A 75 -8.92 2.18 2.68
N ILE A 76 -8.20 1.29 2.02
CA ILE A 76 -8.24 1.17 0.56
C ILE A 76 -9.41 0.25 0.25
N PRO A 77 -10.36 0.63 -0.62
CA PRO A 77 -11.48 -0.25 -0.91
C PRO A 77 -10.99 -1.57 -1.52
N ASP A 78 -11.55 -2.67 -1.06
CA ASP A 78 -11.15 -4.00 -1.54
C ASP A 78 -11.68 -4.23 -2.97
N GLU A 79 -10.85 -4.87 -3.79
CA GLU A 79 -11.18 -5.33 -5.15
C GLU A 79 -11.58 -4.23 -6.15
N VAL A 80 -11.23 -2.97 -5.88
CA VAL A 80 -11.32 -1.90 -6.87
C VAL A 80 -10.02 -1.80 -7.67
N GLY A 81 -10.17 -1.89 -8.99
CA GLY A 81 -9.09 -1.66 -9.94
C GLY A 81 -8.85 -0.17 -10.16
N ASP A 82 -8.13 0.14 -11.23
CA ASP A 82 -7.98 1.52 -11.69
C ASP A 82 -9.16 1.97 -12.55
N PHE A 83 -10.10 1.07 -12.90
CA PHE A 83 -11.36 1.42 -13.54
C PHE A 83 -12.30 2.18 -12.58
N ARG A 84 -12.38 3.50 -12.77
CA ARG A 84 -13.18 4.40 -11.92
C ARG A 84 -13.57 5.67 -12.68
N LEU A 85 -14.62 6.33 -12.20
CA LEU A 85 -15.04 7.67 -12.58
C LEU A 85 -14.72 8.62 -11.42
N LEU A 86 -14.09 9.74 -11.74
CA LEU A 86 -13.80 10.83 -10.82
C LEU A 86 -14.46 12.13 -11.30
N ASP A 87 -15.12 12.82 -10.39
CA ASP A 87 -15.58 14.20 -10.63
C ASP A 87 -14.39 15.14 -10.87
N LYS A 88 -14.59 16.19 -11.67
CA LYS A 88 -13.57 17.21 -11.97
C LYS A 88 -12.96 17.82 -10.72
N GLU A 89 -13.74 18.02 -9.66
CA GLU A 89 -13.25 18.53 -8.38
C GLU A 89 -12.16 17.63 -7.78
N ILE A 90 -12.35 16.31 -7.84
CA ILE A 90 -11.36 15.33 -7.35
C ILE A 90 -10.12 15.36 -8.22
N VAL A 91 -10.28 15.43 -9.55
CA VAL A 91 -9.15 15.49 -10.48
C VAL A 91 -8.30 16.74 -10.22
N LEU A 92 -8.92 17.89 -9.98
CA LEU A 92 -8.23 19.13 -9.62
C LEU A 92 -7.54 19.03 -8.25
N PHE A 93 -8.22 18.49 -7.24
CA PHE A 93 -7.63 18.19 -5.94
C PHE A 93 -6.38 17.33 -6.10
N LEU A 94 -6.47 16.23 -6.84
CA LEU A 94 -5.31 15.39 -7.14
C LEU A 94 -4.23 16.18 -7.90
N ASN A 95 -4.55 16.99 -8.89
CA ASN A 95 -3.51 17.72 -9.63
C ASN A 95 -2.71 18.71 -8.76
N ASN A 96 -3.28 19.19 -7.65
CA ASN A 96 -2.65 20.13 -6.72
C ASN A 96 -1.85 19.48 -5.58
N LEU A 97 -1.93 18.16 -5.44
CA LEU A 97 -1.20 17.40 -4.42
C LEU A 97 0.32 17.40 -4.70
N PRO A 98 1.17 17.79 -3.74
CA PRO A 98 2.62 17.89 -3.92
C PRO A 98 3.34 16.53 -4.04
N GLU A 99 2.70 15.43 -3.67
CA GLU A 99 3.28 14.10 -3.56
C GLU A 99 3.83 13.61 -4.92
N GLN A 100 5.10 13.25 -4.94
CA GLN A 100 5.78 12.60 -6.06
C GLN A 100 5.42 11.12 -6.17
N SER A 101 5.39 10.40 -5.04
CA SER A 101 4.96 8.99 -5.00
C SER A 101 3.43 8.89 -4.97
N ARG A 102 2.82 8.94 -6.16
CA ARG A 102 1.36 8.97 -6.30
C ARG A 102 0.73 7.59 -6.33
N PHE A 103 0.49 7.03 -5.17
CA PHE A 103 -0.42 5.90 -5.02
C PHE A 103 -1.88 6.39 -5.12
N LEU A 104 -2.37 6.51 -6.36
CA LEU A 104 -3.66 7.14 -6.69
C LEU A 104 -4.89 6.48 -6.03
N ARG A 105 -4.83 5.18 -5.70
CA ARG A 105 -5.92 4.51 -4.98
C ARG A 105 -6.08 5.07 -3.56
N GLY A 106 -4.95 5.25 -2.87
CA GLY A 106 -4.92 5.86 -1.53
C GLY A 106 -5.25 7.34 -1.58
N LEU A 107 -4.68 8.11 -2.53
CA LEU A 107 -4.95 9.55 -2.63
C LEU A 107 -6.44 9.86 -2.89
N VAL A 108 -7.12 9.05 -3.72
CA VAL A 108 -8.56 9.19 -3.94
C VAL A 108 -9.35 8.83 -2.68
N ALA A 109 -8.99 7.75 -2.00
CA ALA A 109 -9.65 7.34 -0.75
C ALA A 109 -9.43 8.36 0.38
N TRP A 110 -8.23 8.95 0.47
CA TRP A 110 -7.86 9.96 1.46
C TRP A 110 -8.67 11.24 1.32
N GLY A 111 -9.06 11.61 0.09
CA GLY A 111 -9.92 12.78 -0.15
C GLY A 111 -11.32 12.69 0.49
N GLY A 112 -11.78 11.50 0.90
CA GLY A 112 -13.02 11.35 1.67
C GLY A 112 -14.32 11.68 0.92
N TYR A 113 -14.26 11.79 -0.41
CA TYR A 113 -15.42 12.11 -1.24
C TYR A 113 -16.47 10.99 -1.25
N PRO A 114 -17.77 11.32 -1.47
CA PRO A 114 -18.82 10.30 -1.55
C PRO A 114 -18.54 9.34 -2.71
N ALA A 115 -18.50 8.05 -2.37
CA ALA A 115 -18.12 6.99 -3.29
C ALA A 115 -19.18 5.90 -3.39
N GLU A 116 -19.46 5.44 -4.61
CA GLU A 116 -20.28 4.26 -4.87
C GLU A 116 -19.59 3.25 -5.80
N TYR A 117 -20.16 2.05 -5.88
CA TYR A 117 -19.68 0.97 -6.73
C TYR A 117 -20.67 0.65 -7.84
N VAL A 118 -20.15 0.42 -9.04
CA VAL A 118 -20.85 -0.25 -10.14
C VAL A 118 -20.27 -1.65 -10.26
N TYR A 119 -21.13 -2.65 -10.27
CA TYR A 119 -20.71 -4.05 -10.23
C TYR A 119 -20.71 -4.66 -11.62
N PHE A 120 -19.60 -5.28 -12.02
CA PHE A 120 -19.50 -5.95 -13.31
C PHE A 120 -19.00 -7.38 -13.19
N LYS A 121 -19.37 -8.22 -14.16
CA LYS A 121 -18.83 -9.57 -14.33
C LYS A 121 -17.64 -9.48 -15.27
N ARG A 122 -16.45 -9.80 -14.78
CA ARG A 122 -15.26 -9.82 -15.63
C ARG A 122 -15.27 -11.08 -16.50
N GLU A 123 -15.14 -10.93 -17.81
CA GLU A 123 -14.95 -12.07 -18.69
C GLU A 123 -13.58 -12.72 -18.44
N LYS A 124 -13.48 -14.04 -18.66
CA LYS A 124 -12.19 -14.72 -18.58
C LYS A 124 -11.30 -14.23 -19.73
N ARG A 125 -10.02 -14.02 -19.46
CA ARG A 125 -9.05 -13.59 -20.47
C ARG A 125 -9.07 -14.53 -21.67
N ILE A 126 -9.16 -13.95 -22.87
CA ILE A 126 -9.04 -14.67 -24.14
C ILE A 126 -7.57 -14.96 -24.47
N ASN A 127 -6.64 -14.07 -24.08
CA ASN A 127 -5.19 -14.25 -24.21
C ASN A 127 -4.39 -13.51 -23.11
N GLY A 128 -3.25 -14.09 -22.69
CA GLY A 128 -2.25 -13.45 -21.81
C GLY A 128 -2.16 -13.97 -20.37
N GLU A 129 -0.94 -14.30 -19.93
CA GLU A 129 -0.63 -14.70 -18.56
C GLU A 129 -0.81 -13.54 -17.56
N THR A 130 -1.11 -13.84 -16.28
CA THR A 130 -1.25 -12.82 -15.24
C THR A 130 0.10 -12.18 -14.93
N HIS A 131 0.34 -10.98 -15.46
CA HIS A 131 1.51 -10.14 -15.12
C HIS A 131 1.52 -9.62 -13.67
N TYR A 132 0.49 -9.91 -12.86
CA TYR A 132 0.48 -9.62 -11.43
C TYR A 132 1.03 -10.83 -10.66
N THR A 133 2.35 -10.84 -10.44
CA THR A 133 3.00 -11.81 -9.54
C THR A 133 2.71 -11.44 -8.08
N LEU A 134 2.76 -12.44 -7.18
CA LEU A 134 2.60 -12.23 -5.73
C LEU A 134 3.55 -11.13 -5.20
N SER A 135 4.79 -11.08 -5.73
CA SER A 135 5.77 -10.05 -5.40
C SER A 135 5.32 -8.64 -5.78
N ARG A 136 4.73 -8.45 -6.97
CA ARG A 136 4.17 -7.14 -7.38
C ARG A 136 3.01 -6.71 -6.50
N MET A 137 2.16 -7.66 -6.07
CA MET A 137 1.07 -7.36 -5.13
C MET A 137 1.61 -6.94 -3.75
N LEU A 138 2.60 -7.65 -3.24
CA LEU A 138 3.26 -7.32 -1.96
C LEU A 138 3.91 -5.93 -2.01
N ASN A 139 4.65 -5.64 -3.09
CA ASN A 139 5.29 -4.33 -3.26
C ASN A 139 4.25 -3.20 -3.33
N PHE A 140 3.15 -3.39 -4.07
CA PHE A 140 2.07 -2.40 -4.16
C PHE A 140 1.39 -2.14 -2.80
N ALA A 141 1.19 -3.20 -2.01
CA ALA A 141 0.65 -3.08 -0.67
C ALA A 141 1.60 -2.37 0.28
N LEU A 142 2.89 -2.72 0.25
CA LEU A 142 3.92 -2.04 1.04
C LEU A 142 4.00 -0.56 0.66
N GLU A 143 3.95 -0.25 -0.64
CA GLU A 143 3.93 1.14 -1.12
C GLU A 143 2.72 1.91 -0.57
N GLY A 144 1.52 1.33 -0.59
CA GLY A 144 0.33 1.91 0.00
C GLY A 144 0.43 2.11 1.52
N ILE A 145 0.92 1.11 2.26
CA ILE A 145 1.08 1.22 3.72
C ILE A 145 2.07 2.34 4.06
N ILE A 146 3.25 2.34 3.45
CA ILE A 146 4.31 3.27 3.82
C ILE A 146 3.99 4.70 3.37
N SER A 147 3.29 4.88 2.23
CA SER A 147 2.85 6.20 1.78
C SER A 147 1.78 6.84 2.66
N PHE A 148 0.94 6.06 3.35
CA PHE A 148 -0.23 6.55 4.09
C PHE A 148 -0.25 6.18 5.57
N SER A 149 0.88 5.74 6.14
CA SER A 149 0.92 5.32 7.53
C SER A 149 2.30 5.44 8.13
N THR A 150 2.35 5.85 9.39
CA THR A 150 3.56 5.80 10.22
C THR A 150 3.60 4.56 11.12
N LYS A 151 2.58 3.70 11.07
CA LYS A 151 2.47 2.50 11.91
C LYS A 151 3.66 1.53 11.75
N PRO A 152 4.20 1.25 10.54
CA PRO A 152 5.38 0.41 10.41
C PRO A 152 6.59 0.96 11.16
N LEU A 153 6.82 2.28 11.08
CA LEU A 153 7.89 2.94 11.82
C LEU A 153 7.69 2.82 13.34
N ARG A 154 6.46 3.05 13.83
CA ARG A 154 6.14 2.89 15.26
C ARG A 154 6.33 1.45 15.74
N LEU A 155 5.94 0.46 14.92
CA LEU A 155 6.16 -0.95 15.23
C LEU A 155 7.65 -1.28 15.35
N ALA A 156 8.48 -0.76 14.43
CA ALA A 156 9.93 -0.90 14.49
C ALA A 156 10.48 -0.31 15.80
N SER A 157 10.02 0.89 16.18
CA SER A 157 10.40 1.50 17.45
C SER A 157 10.00 0.65 18.66
N TYR A 158 8.78 0.11 18.68
CA TYR A 158 8.32 -0.77 19.78
C TYR A 158 9.11 -2.07 19.87
N MET A 159 9.47 -2.67 18.73
CA MET A 159 10.36 -3.85 18.72
C MET A 159 11.74 -3.51 19.26
N GLY A 160 12.28 -2.33 18.93
CA GLY A 160 13.52 -1.81 19.50
C GLY A 160 13.44 -1.65 21.02
N PHE A 161 12.38 -1.01 21.54
CA PHE A 161 12.16 -0.86 22.98
C PHE A 161 11.98 -2.20 23.69
N LEU A 162 11.24 -3.14 23.11
CA LEU A 162 11.07 -4.48 23.66
C LEU A 162 12.40 -5.23 23.73
N SER A 163 13.19 -5.18 22.65
CA SER A 163 14.52 -5.80 22.60
C SER A 163 15.47 -5.20 23.65
N ALA A 164 15.47 -3.87 23.79
CA ALA A 164 16.23 -3.18 24.83
C ALA A 164 15.78 -3.56 26.24
N GLY A 165 14.47 -3.66 26.47
CA GLY A 165 13.91 -4.09 27.75
C GLY A 165 14.28 -5.53 28.12
N LEU A 166 14.19 -6.47 27.15
CA LEU A 166 14.63 -7.85 27.33
C LEU A 166 16.15 -7.93 27.59
N GLY A 167 16.94 -7.12 26.87
CA GLY A 167 18.39 -7.00 27.10
C GLY A 167 18.70 -6.49 28.52
N PHE A 168 17.99 -5.48 28.98
CA PHE A 168 18.16 -4.92 30.33
C PHE A 168 17.80 -5.94 31.43
N LEU A 169 16.69 -6.67 31.28
CA LEU A 169 16.34 -7.77 32.18
C LEU A 169 17.39 -8.89 32.17
N GLY A 170 17.94 -9.20 30.99
CA GLY A 170 19.06 -10.14 30.85
C GLY A 170 20.32 -9.69 31.61
N ILE A 171 20.64 -8.39 31.60
CA ILE A 171 21.74 -7.82 32.38
C ILE A 171 21.49 -7.97 33.88
N ILE A 172 20.29 -7.64 34.37
CA ILE A 172 19.92 -7.81 35.79
C ILE A 172 20.07 -9.28 36.21
N TYR A 173 19.53 -10.20 35.42
CA TYR A 173 19.64 -11.65 35.66
C TYR A 173 21.10 -12.10 35.74
N ALA A 174 21.95 -11.65 34.81
CA ALA A 174 23.37 -12.00 34.79
C ALA A 174 24.13 -11.43 36.00
N ILE A 175 23.83 -10.20 36.43
CA ILE A 175 24.44 -9.58 37.62
C ILE A 175 24.03 -10.34 38.88
N VAL A 176 22.73 -10.56 39.09
CA VAL A 176 22.20 -11.29 40.26
C VAL A 176 22.84 -12.67 40.32
N GLY A 177 22.79 -13.43 39.22
CA GLY A 177 23.35 -14.76 39.21
C GLY A 177 24.87 -14.81 39.44
N LYS A 178 25.63 -13.81 38.98
CA LYS A 178 27.06 -13.69 39.30
C LYS A 178 27.33 -13.54 40.80
N PHE A 179 26.48 -12.80 41.53
CA PHE A 179 26.64 -12.62 42.97
C PHE A 179 26.21 -13.84 43.79
N PHE A 180 25.19 -14.59 43.37
CA PHE A 180 24.64 -15.72 44.13
C PHE A 180 25.23 -17.09 43.75
N HIS A 181 25.76 -17.27 42.53
CA HIS A 181 26.29 -18.55 42.04
C HIS A 181 27.65 -18.41 41.34
N PRO A 182 28.74 -18.11 42.07
CA PRO A 182 30.05 -17.80 41.47
C PRO A 182 30.78 -18.98 40.80
N VAL A 183 30.38 -20.24 41.04
CA VAL A 183 31.21 -21.42 40.70
C VAL A 183 30.78 -22.19 39.43
N ASN A 184 29.56 -21.99 38.90
CA ASN A 184 29.04 -22.79 37.77
C ASN A 184 28.72 -22.00 36.49
N TRP A 185 29.32 -20.83 36.27
CA TRP A 185 28.87 -19.91 35.22
C TRP A 185 29.60 -20.07 33.88
N VAL A 186 29.55 -21.23 33.23
CA VAL A 186 29.86 -21.32 31.79
C VAL A 186 29.03 -22.41 31.07
N THR A 187 27.78 -22.06 30.76
CA THR A 187 27.05 -22.54 29.56
C THR A 187 26.03 -21.48 29.16
N GLY A 188 26.47 -20.53 28.34
CA GLY A 188 25.66 -19.39 27.91
C GLY A 188 25.88 -18.99 26.45
N TRP A 189 26.75 -19.70 25.72
CA TRP A 189 27.09 -19.35 24.34
C TRP A 189 25.88 -19.42 23.41
N THR A 190 25.02 -20.44 23.55
CA THR A 190 23.78 -20.54 22.76
C THR A 190 22.84 -19.37 23.04
N ALA A 191 22.64 -18.99 24.29
CA ALA A 191 21.81 -17.85 24.66
C ALA A 191 22.42 -16.51 24.19
N LEU A 192 23.75 -16.37 24.29
CA LEU A 192 24.49 -15.20 23.80
C LEU A 192 24.38 -15.08 22.26
N PHE A 193 24.61 -16.18 21.54
CA PHE A 193 24.51 -16.24 20.08
C PHE A 193 23.08 -15.93 19.61
N VAL A 194 22.06 -16.56 20.23
CA VAL A 194 20.65 -16.29 19.92
C VAL A 194 20.29 -14.83 20.24
N GLY A 195 20.76 -14.30 21.38
CA GLY A 195 20.54 -12.90 21.76
C GLY A 195 21.15 -11.92 20.77
N ILE A 196 22.41 -12.13 20.36
CA ILE A 196 23.10 -11.30 19.37
C ILE A 196 22.39 -11.38 18.02
N MET A 197 22.04 -12.58 17.55
CA MET A 197 21.33 -12.77 16.28
C MET A 197 19.94 -12.13 16.31
N PHE A 198 19.23 -12.21 17.43
CA PHE A 198 17.93 -11.57 17.60
C PHE A 198 18.03 -10.04 17.59
N VAL A 199 18.92 -9.46 18.40
CA VAL A 199 19.12 -8.01 18.46
C VAL A 199 19.62 -7.49 17.10
N GLY A 200 20.58 -8.17 16.47
CA GLY A 200 21.06 -7.84 15.14
C GLY A 200 19.96 -7.91 14.07
N GLY A 201 19.10 -8.92 14.13
CA GLY A 201 17.92 -9.04 13.26
C GLY A 201 16.93 -7.89 13.44
N VAL A 202 16.61 -7.52 14.69
CA VAL A 202 15.73 -6.38 14.99
C VAL A 202 16.36 -5.06 14.54
N GLN A 203 17.66 -4.87 14.71
CA GLN A 203 18.38 -3.69 14.26
C GLN A 203 18.35 -3.56 12.74
N LEU A 204 18.70 -4.63 12.01
CA LEU A 204 18.67 -4.64 10.54
C LEU A 204 17.25 -4.38 10.00
N LEU A 205 16.22 -4.97 10.62
CA LEU A 205 14.83 -4.71 10.28
C LEU A 205 14.46 -3.23 10.51
N THR A 206 14.84 -2.67 11.66
CA THR A 206 14.56 -1.27 12.01
C THR A 206 15.26 -0.31 11.05
N ILE A 207 16.53 -0.55 10.73
CA ILE A 207 17.29 0.24 9.76
C ILE A 207 16.66 0.12 8.37
N GLY A 208 16.20 -1.07 7.97
CA GLY A 208 15.49 -1.26 6.71
C GLY A 208 14.22 -0.42 6.61
N ILE A 209 13.40 -0.40 7.68
CA ILE A 209 12.20 0.44 7.75
C ILE A 209 12.57 1.92 7.68
N ILE A 210 13.55 2.37 8.47
CA ILE A 210 14.01 3.77 8.44
C ILE A 210 14.51 4.16 7.05
N GLY A 211 15.30 3.30 6.41
CA GLY A 211 15.83 3.51 5.06
C GLY A 211 14.73 3.71 4.01
N GLU A 212 13.62 2.97 4.12
CA GLU A 212 12.46 3.12 3.24
C GLU A 212 11.77 4.48 3.41
N TYR A 213 11.60 4.98 4.65
CA TYR A 213 11.08 6.33 4.88
C TYR A 213 12.06 7.42 4.43
N ILE A 214 13.37 7.26 4.68
CA ILE A 214 14.40 8.18 4.20
C ILE A 214 14.40 8.25 2.67
N SER A 215 14.26 7.10 1.99
CA SER A 215 14.15 7.04 0.52
C SER A 215 12.97 7.86 0.01
N ARG A 216 11.81 7.78 0.68
CA ARG A 216 10.62 8.59 0.32
C ARG A 216 10.85 10.07 0.53
N ILE A 217 11.43 10.45 1.66
CA ILE A 217 11.80 11.84 1.94
C ILE A 217 12.76 12.35 0.86
N TYR A 218 13.77 11.55 0.50
CA TYR A 218 14.72 11.89 -0.56
C TYR A 218 14.03 12.10 -1.91
N ILE A 219 13.12 11.21 -2.31
CA ILE A 219 12.35 11.34 -3.56
C ILE A 219 11.50 12.62 -3.56
N GLU A 220 10.85 12.94 -2.44
CA GLU A 220 10.04 14.17 -2.33
C GLU A 220 10.89 15.45 -2.39
N ILE A 221 12.05 15.45 -1.74
CA ILE A 221 12.96 16.61 -1.72
C ILE A 221 13.57 16.87 -3.10
N GLN A 222 13.84 15.82 -3.89
CA GLN A 222 14.40 15.98 -5.23
C GLN A 222 13.52 16.82 -6.17
N LYS A 223 12.20 16.85 -5.94
CA LYS A 223 11.22 17.61 -6.76
C LYS A 223 11.37 17.38 -8.27
N ARG A 224 11.78 16.17 -8.66
CA ARG A 224 11.84 15.80 -10.09
C ARG A 224 10.42 15.83 -10.66
N PRO A 225 10.22 16.25 -11.91
CA PRO A 225 8.91 16.17 -12.53
C PRO A 225 8.45 14.71 -12.62
N GLN A 226 7.17 14.46 -12.36
CA GLN A 226 6.57 13.12 -12.33
C GLN A 226 6.59 12.41 -13.69
N TYR A 227 6.68 13.18 -14.77
CA TYR A 227 6.77 12.71 -16.14
C TYR A 227 7.37 13.82 -17.01
N LEU A 228 7.92 13.41 -18.15
CA LEU A 228 8.34 14.31 -19.22
C LEU A 228 7.45 14.07 -20.43
N ILE A 229 7.00 15.15 -21.06
CA ILE A 229 6.20 15.09 -22.27
C ILE A 229 7.14 15.20 -23.45
N LYS A 230 7.14 14.17 -24.31
CA LYS A 230 7.89 14.22 -25.56
C LYS A 230 7.11 14.94 -26.65
N GLU A 231 5.81 14.65 -26.76
CA GLU A 231 4.93 15.16 -27.83
C GLU A 231 3.49 15.22 -27.32
N LEU A 232 2.72 16.17 -27.86
CA LEU A 232 1.28 16.34 -27.60
C LEU A 232 0.56 16.38 -28.94
N THR A 233 -0.56 15.68 -29.04
CA THR A 233 -1.37 15.61 -30.26
C THR A 233 -2.83 15.84 -29.91
N ASN A 234 -3.47 16.82 -30.55
CA ASN A 234 -4.92 17.10 -30.44
C ASN A 234 -5.45 17.29 -29.00
N LEU A 235 -4.80 18.13 -28.20
CA LEU A 235 -5.17 18.43 -26.80
C LEU A 235 -5.90 19.75 -26.61
#